data_AF-A0A2Z7CUC7-F1
#
_entry.id   AF-A0A2Z7CUC7-F1
#
_cell.length_a   1.000
_cell.length_b   1.000
_cell.length_c   1.000
_cell.angle_alpha   90.00
_cell.angle_beta   90.00
_cell.angle_gamma   90.00
#
_symmetry.space_group_name_H-M   'P 1'
#
loop_
_entity.id
_entity.type
_entity.pdbx_description
1 polymer ?
#
loop_
_entity_poly.entity_id
_entity_poly.type
_entity_poly.pdbx_seq_one_letter_code
_entity_poly.pdbx_strand_id
1 'polypeptide(L)'
;MPPKRTRAQGTGETSHMESISQGSENPPLTAAQIVELVATTMAQVLASRPDSQPPLDQQTEEIRKLREEIENLRKEKSSAPPSPPAREGPFSVEVLDAELPQHFMK
;
A
#
# COMPACT_ATOMS: atom_id res chain seq x y z
N MET A 1 34.80 32.63 -31.89
CA MET A 1 33.72 33.46 -31.31
C MET A 1 32.55 32.56 -30.93
N PRO A 2 31.94 32.69 -29.74
CA PRO A 2 30.85 31.83 -29.31
C PRO A 2 29.47 32.39 -29.76
N PRO A 3 28.48 31.53 -30.08
CA PRO A 3 27.12 31.98 -30.40
C PRO A 3 26.37 32.43 -29.14
N LYS A 4 25.67 33.57 -29.24
CA LYS A 4 24.87 34.20 -28.18
C LYS A 4 23.66 33.32 -27.83
N ARG A 5 23.47 32.98 -26.54
CA ARG A 5 22.24 32.33 -26.04
C ARG A 5 21.18 33.39 -25.72
N THR A 6 20.08 33.38 -26.45
CA THR A 6 18.89 34.18 -26.14
C THR A 6 18.15 33.55 -24.95
N ARG A 7 18.07 34.28 -23.83
CA ARG A 7 17.28 33.91 -22.65
C ARG A 7 15.84 34.32 -22.90
N ALA A 8 14.98 33.35 -23.22
CA ALA A 8 13.54 33.56 -23.14
C ALA A 8 13.17 33.66 -21.65
N GLN A 9 12.78 34.86 -21.22
CA GLN A 9 12.04 35.06 -19.97
C GLN A 9 10.66 34.45 -20.16
N GLY A 10 10.48 33.22 -19.66
CA GLY A 10 9.16 32.70 -19.38
C GLY A 10 8.63 33.43 -18.16
N THR A 11 7.61 34.26 -18.38
CA THR A 11 6.81 34.94 -17.37
C THR A 11 6.31 33.94 -16.33
N GLY A 12 6.99 33.91 -15.18
CA GLY A 12 6.52 33.21 -13.99
C GLY A 12 5.49 34.07 -13.27
N GLU A 13 4.29 34.14 -13.83
CA GLU A 13 3.10 34.66 -13.15
C GLU A 13 2.08 33.52 -13.05
N THR A 14 2.27 32.65 -12.07
CA THR A 14 1.13 32.00 -11.42
C THR A 14 1.20 32.43 -9.96
N SER A 15 0.69 33.63 -9.75
CA SER A 15 0.36 34.12 -8.42
C SER A 15 -0.62 33.14 -7.78
N HIS A 16 -0.32 32.82 -6.53
CA HIS A 16 -1.25 32.36 -5.53
C HIS A 16 -1.74 30.92 -5.68
N MET A 17 -1.02 30.05 -4.97
CA MET A 17 -1.54 28.83 -4.38
C MET A 17 -2.73 29.21 -3.48
N GLU A 18 -3.92 29.35 -4.07
CA GLU A 18 -5.17 29.57 -3.34
C GLU A 18 -5.57 28.23 -2.70
N SER A 19 -5.46 28.20 -1.38
CA SER A 19 -6.36 27.43 -0.51
C SER A 19 -6.49 25.92 -0.77
N ILE A 20 -5.48 25.16 -0.34
CA ILE A 20 -5.69 23.77 0.13
C ILE A 20 -6.40 23.74 1.49
N SER A 21 -7.43 24.57 1.64
CA SER A 21 -8.44 24.44 2.69
C SER A 21 -9.82 24.37 2.04
N GLN A 22 -9.93 23.59 0.96
CA GLN A 22 -11.22 23.11 0.51
C GLN A 22 -11.59 21.99 1.48
N GLY A 23 -12.25 22.37 2.58
CA GLY A 23 -13.00 21.41 3.38
C GLY A 23 -13.79 20.56 2.40
N SER A 24 -13.59 19.24 2.46
CA SER A 24 -14.35 18.30 1.66
C SER A 24 -15.80 18.34 2.12
N GLU A 25 -16.52 19.37 1.69
CA GLU A 25 -17.95 19.27 1.52
C GLU A 25 -18.12 18.20 0.44
N ASN A 26 -18.46 16.98 0.85
CA ASN A 26 -18.88 15.97 -0.11
C ASN A 26 -20.14 16.55 -0.77
N PRO A 27 -20.12 16.92 -2.07
CA PRO A 27 -21.34 17.36 -2.73
C PRO A 27 -22.36 16.21 -2.61
N PRO A 28 -23.65 16.50 -2.33
CA PRO A 28 -24.65 15.46 -2.22
C PRO A 28 -24.71 14.69 -3.54
N LEU A 29 -24.22 13.44 -3.53
CA LEU A 29 -24.24 12.57 -4.69
C LEU A 29 -25.69 12.30 -5.06
N THR A 30 -26.04 12.63 -6.29
CA THR A 30 -27.35 12.30 -6.84
C THR A 30 -27.45 10.79 -7.07
N ALA A 31 -28.66 10.24 -7.01
CA ALA A 31 -28.89 8.82 -7.27
C ALA A 31 -28.31 8.38 -8.63
N ALA A 32 -28.33 9.25 -9.64
CA ALA A 32 -27.76 8.99 -10.95
C ALA A 32 -26.24 8.78 -10.89
N GLN A 33 -25.51 9.64 -10.15
CA GLN A 33 -24.06 9.52 -9.97
C GLN A 33 -23.68 8.26 -9.20
N ILE A 34 -24.50 7.86 -8.22
CA ILE A 34 -24.30 6.61 -7.47
C ILE A 34 -24.49 5.41 -8.41
N VAL A 35 -25.55 5.40 -9.20
CA VAL A 35 -25.81 4.34 -10.19
C VAL A 35 -24.69 4.27 -11.23
N GLU A 36 -24.24 5.42 -11.73
CA GLU A 36 -23.14 5.48 -12.69
C GLU A 36 -21.83 4.97 -12.10
N LEU A 37 -21.51 5.36 -10.87
CA LEU A 37 -20.33 4.87 -10.15
C LEU A 37 -20.40 3.35 -10.00
N VAL A 38 -21.51 2.82 -9.50
CA VAL A 38 -21.71 1.37 -9.32
C VAL A 38 -21.64 0.64 -10.67
N ALA A 39 -22.31 1.14 -11.71
CA ALA A 39 -22.30 0.54 -13.03
C ALA A 39 -20.88 0.51 -13.62
N THR A 40 -20.14 1.60 -13.49
CA THR A 40 -18.76 1.72 -13.96
C THR A 40 -17.84 0.78 -13.19
N THR A 41 -17.96 0.73 -11.86
CA THR A 41 -17.18 -0.20 -11.03
C THR A 41 -17.51 -1.65 -11.36
N MET A 42 -18.77 -2.01 -11.55
CA MET A 42 -19.15 -3.36 -11.97
C MET A 42 -18.60 -3.69 -13.35
N ALA A 43 -18.66 -2.77 -14.31
CA ALA A 43 -18.07 -2.95 -15.63
C ALA A 43 -16.56 -3.16 -15.54
N GLN A 44 -15.85 -2.40 -14.70
CA GLN A 44 -14.41 -2.57 -14.47
C GLN A 44 -14.07 -3.91 -13.82
N VAL A 45 -14.83 -4.35 -12.81
CA VAL A 45 -14.64 -5.65 -12.15
C VAL A 45 -14.86 -6.79 -13.13
N LEU A 46 -15.89 -6.69 -13.97
CA LEU A 46 -16.18 -7.69 -15.00
C LEU A 46 -15.12 -7.67 -16.12
N ALA A 47 -14.64 -6.50 -16.53
CA ALA A 47 -13.57 -6.36 -17.52
C ALA A 47 -12.21 -6.83 -17.00
N SER A 48 -11.99 -6.73 -15.68
CA SER A 48 -10.77 -7.22 -15.02
C SER A 48 -10.86 -8.70 -14.62
N ARG A 49 -12.01 -9.33 -14.83
CA ARG A 49 -12.19 -10.75 -14.50
C ARG A 49 -11.27 -11.54 -15.43
N PRO A 50 -10.39 -12.42 -14.90
CA PRO A 50 -9.66 -13.33 -15.76
C PRO A 50 -10.67 -14.17 -16.53
N ASP A 51 -10.56 -14.14 -17.87
CA ASP A 51 -11.49 -14.78 -18.83
C ASP A 51 -11.71 -16.27 -18.59
N SER A 52 -10.87 -16.88 -17.75
CA SER A 52 -10.90 -18.29 -17.43
C SER A 52 -10.64 -18.43 -15.95
N GLN A 53 -11.70 -18.60 -15.15
CA GLN A 53 -11.52 -19.24 -13.86
C GLN A 53 -11.12 -20.68 -14.17
N PRO A 54 -9.94 -21.15 -13.70
CA PRO A 54 -9.49 -22.49 -14.02
C PRO A 54 -10.56 -23.50 -13.59
N PRO A 55 -10.79 -24.56 -14.37
CA PRO A 55 -11.65 -25.67 -14.01
C PRO A 55 -11.42 -26.14 -12.56
N LEU A 56 -12.48 -26.58 -11.88
CA LEU A 56 -12.43 -26.91 -10.44
C LEU A 56 -11.40 -27.99 -10.11
N ASP A 57 -11.20 -28.94 -11.03
CA ASP A 57 -10.16 -29.97 -10.98
C ASP A 57 -8.76 -29.34 -11.06
N GLN A 58 -8.54 -28.38 -11.97
CA GLN A 58 -7.28 -27.65 -12.05
C GLN A 58 -6.97 -26.86 -10.78
N GLN A 59 -7.97 -26.18 -10.19
CA GLN A 59 -7.81 -25.51 -8.90
C GLN A 59 -7.48 -26.48 -7.77
N THR A 60 -8.12 -27.65 -7.76
CA THR A 60 -7.88 -28.68 -6.73
C THR A 60 -6.44 -29.20 -6.81
N GLU A 61 -5.93 -29.42 -8.02
CA GLU A 61 -4.56 -29.86 -8.25
C GLU A 61 -3.52 -28.79 -7.88
N GLU A 62 -3.78 -27.52 -8.18
CA GLU A 62 -2.92 -26.41 -7.75
C GLU A 62 -2.86 -26.29 -6.23
N ILE A 63 -4.00 -26.42 -5.55
CA ILE A 63 -4.06 -26.42 -4.08
C ILE A 63 -3.31 -27.62 -3.52
N ARG A 64 -3.45 -28.81 -4.12
CA ARG A 64 -2.71 -30.01 -3.73
C ARG A 64 -1.20 -29.79 -3.84
N LYS A 65 -0.75 -29.25 -4.97
CA LYS A 65 0.67 -28.95 -5.23
C LYS A 65 1.23 -27.93 -4.24
N LEU A 66 0.49 -26.86 -3.95
CA LEU A 66 0.92 -25.84 -3.00
C LEU A 66 1.07 -26.41 -1.59
N ARG A 67 0.17 -27.30 -1.17
CA ARG A 67 0.26 -27.97 0.14
C ARG A 67 1.51 -28.85 0.24
N GLU A 68 1.81 -29.60 -0.82
CA GLU A 68 3.01 -30.43 -0.89
C GLU A 68 4.29 -29.57 -0.83
N GLU A 69 4.33 -28.45 -1.55
CA GLU A 69 5.46 -27.52 -1.50
C GLU A 69 5.68 -26.95 -0.09
N ILE A 70 4.60 -26.52 0.59
CA ILE A 70 4.68 -26.05 1.98
C ILE A 70 5.19 -27.15 2.92
N GLU A 71 4.74 -28.40 2.73
CA GLU A 71 5.22 -29.53 3.51
C GLU A 71 6.72 -29.78 3.28
N ASN A 72 7.18 -29.73 2.04
CA ASN A 72 8.59 -29.87 1.69
C ASN A 72 9.44 -28.75 2.27
N LEU A 73 8.99 -27.49 2.19
CA LEU A 73 9.65 -26.35 2.82
C LEU A 73 9.72 -26.48 4.34
N ARG A 74 8.66 -27.02 4.97
CA ARG A 74 8.68 -27.32 6.41
C ARG A 74 9.67 -28.42 6.75
N LYS A 75 9.72 -29.51 5.98
CA LYS A 75 10.70 -30.59 6.15
C LYS A 75 12.13 -30.09 5.99
N GLU A 76 12.39 -29.27 4.96
CA GLU A 76 13.68 -28.64 4.74
C GLU A 76 14.08 -27.76 5.94
N LYS A 77 13.16 -26.89 6.40
CA LYS A 77 13.38 -26.05 7.58
C LYS A 77 13.58 -26.85 8.87
N SER A 78 12.91 -28.00 9.02
CA SER A 78 13.06 -28.90 10.16
C SER A 78 14.32 -29.74 10.12
N SER A 79 14.88 -29.99 8.92
CA SER A 79 16.17 -30.65 8.74
C SER A 79 17.35 -29.67 8.86
N ALA A 80 17.11 -28.38 8.67
CA ALA A 80 18.09 -27.36 8.98
C ALA A 80 18.30 -27.29 10.50
N PRO A 81 19.53 -27.02 10.97
CA PRO A 81 19.75 -26.73 12.39
C PRO A 81 18.82 -25.59 12.81
N PRO A 82 18.24 -25.64 14.03
CA PRO A 82 17.35 -24.60 14.50
C PRO A 82 18.05 -23.25 14.31
N SER A 83 17.37 -22.32 13.63
CA SER A 83 17.89 -20.96 13.50
C SER A 83 18.24 -20.49 14.92
N PRO A 84 19.46 -19.96 15.15
CA PRO A 84 19.79 -19.45 16.47
C PRO A 84 18.67 -18.51 16.89
N PRO A 85 18.20 -18.58 18.15
CA PRO A 85 17.14 -17.71 18.62
C PRO A 85 17.51 -16.30 18.20
N ALA A 86 16.60 -15.62 17.49
CA ALA A 86 16.82 -14.25 17.05
C ALA A 86 17.32 -13.53 18.28
N ARG A 87 18.61 -13.13 18.25
CA ARG A 87 19.29 -12.59 19.41
C ARG A 87 18.40 -11.47 19.90
N GLU A 88 17.69 -11.72 20.99
CA GLU A 88 17.14 -10.67 21.82
C GLU A 88 18.39 -9.92 22.24
N GLY A 89 18.72 -8.88 21.45
CA GLY A 89 19.70 -7.92 21.85
C GLY A 89 19.30 -7.48 23.26
N PRO A 90 20.26 -7.20 24.14
CA PRO A 90 19.92 -6.56 25.40
C PRO A 90 19.30 -5.21 25.05
N PHE A 91 17.99 -5.17 24.86
CA PHE A 91 17.25 -3.94 25.01
C PHE A 91 17.41 -3.63 26.49
N SER A 92 18.37 -2.76 26.80
CA SER A 92 18.56 -2.25 28.13
C SER A 92 17.20 -1.77 28.64
N VAL A 93 16.74 -2.35 29.75
CA VAL A 93 15.55 -1.94 30.50
C VAL A 93 15.65 -0.47 30.95
N GLU A 94 16.82 0.17 30.79
CA GLU A 94 17.12 1.55 31.18
C GLU A 94 16.54 2.65 30.27
N VAL A 95 15.75 2.35 29.23
CA VAL A 95 15.03 3.39 28.45
C VAL A 95 13.58 3.58 28.95
N LEU A 96 13.27 3.16 30.17
CA LEU A 96 11.98 3.44 30.84
C LEU A 96 12.07 4.49 31.96
N ASP A 97 13.23 5.12 32.17
CA ASP A 97 13.42 6.23 33.13
C ASP A 97 13.40 7.61 32.46
N ALA A 98 12.73 7.76 31.32
CA ALA A 98 12.33 9.08 30.87
C ALA A 98 11.21 9.60 31.79
N GLU A 99 11.61 10.26 32.88
CA GLU A 99 10.76 11.06 33.76
C GLU A 99 9.82 11.92 32.90
N LEU A 100 8.54 11.56 32.89
CA LEU A 100 7.51 12.28 32.16
C LEU A 100 7.48 13.73 32.70
N PRO A 101 7.69 14.76 31.87
CA PRO A 101 7.71 16.13 32.36
C PRO A 101 6.33 16.48 32.94
N GLN A 102 6.29 16.74 34.24
CA GLN A 102 5.12 17.04 35.08
C GLN A 102 4.24 18.23 34.60
N HIS A 103 4.64 18.91 33.53
CA HIS A 103 3.89 20.03 32.94
C HIS A 103 2.53 19.64 32.33
N PHE A 104 2.24 18.34 32.18
CA PHE A 104 0.92 17.87 31.75
C PHE A 104 -0.09 17.67 32.90
N MET A 105 0.34 17.88 34.15
CA MET A 105 -0.52 17.71 35.35
C MET A 105 -0.91 19.05 35.98
N LYS A 106 -1.24 20.07 35.17
CA LYS A 106 -2.07 21.19 35.63
C LYS A 106 -2.84 21.90 34.52
#